data_AF-A0AAE0PV77-F1
#
_entry.id   AF-A0AAE0PV77-F1
#
_cell.length_a   1.000
_cell.length_b   1.000
_cell.length_c   1.000
_cell.angle_alpha   90.00
_cell.angle_beta   90.00
_cell.angle_gamma   90.00
#
_symmetry.space_group_name_H-M   'P 1'
#
loop_
_entity.id
_entity.type
_entity.pdbx_description
1 polymer ?
#
loop_
_entity_poly.entity_id
_entity_poly.type
_entity_poly.pdbx_seq_one_letter_code
_entity_poly.pdbx_strand_id
1 'polypeptide(L)'
;MIDLVVVSSDLRPHVLDTQVKRGAELSTDHHLVVSWIHLRRRVADRLGRPKRIVRVCWERLADPPVRGVFNSHLRESFNQILREVGDIECEWTMFSSSIVDTAIRSRGRKVSGASHGGNPQTQWWTLEVRDAIKLKKESYQAWLARGTPETAEASWQAKRTADGVVSEAKTRVWEEFGEAMEKDYRMASGKFWQTVRHLRRGKQLSANTVYSEGGELLASTGKIFGWWKESH
;
A
#
# COMPACT_ATOMS: atom_id res chain seq x y z
N MET A 1 -15.94 -4.39 -28.14
CA MET A 1 -16.01 -5.04 -26.81
C MET A 1 -14.76 -5.89 -26.69
N ILE A 2 -13.81 -5.50 -25.85
CA ILE A 2 -12.46 -6.12 -25.79
C ILE A 2 -12.22 -6.79 -24.43
N ASP A 3 -13.01 -6.44 -23.42
CA ASP A 3 -12.88 -6.96 -22.06
C ASP A 3 -13.68 -8.26 -21.92
N LEU A 4 -13.00 -9.36 -21.58
CA LEU A 4 -13.54 -10.72 -21.50
C LEU A 4 -13.17 -11.36 -20.16
N VAL A 5 -14.08 -12.16 -19.60
CA VAL A 5 -13.79 -13.05 -18.48
C VAL A 5 -13.64 -14.46 -19.05
N VAL A 6 -12.39 -14.93 -19.14
CA VAL A 6 -12.09 -16.29 -19.62
C VAL A 6 -12.09 -17.24 -18.43
N VAL A 7 -12.91 -18.28 -18.50
CA VAL A 7 -13.08 -19.28 -17.44
C VAL A 7 -12.81 -20.66 -18.03
N SER A 8 -12.08 -21.50 -17.30
CA SER A 8 -11.82 -22.88 -17.69
C SER A 8 -13.12 -23.71 -17.69
N SER A 9 -13.18 -24.75 -18.51
CA SER A 9 -14.42 -25.51 -18.74
C SER A 9 -15.00 -26.13 -17.46
N ASP A 10 -14.13 -26.54 -16.53
CA ASP A 10 -14.44 -27.08 -15.20
C ASP A 10 -15.05 -26.04 -14.24
N LEU A 11 -14.69 -24.75 -14.39
CA LEU A 11 -15.22 -23.66 -13.59
C LEU A 11 -16.47 -23.02 -14.19
N ARG A 12 -16.75 -23.26 -15.47
CA ARG A 12 -17.91 -22.71 -16.19
C ARG A 12 -19.26 -22.96 -15.48
N PRO A 13 -19.55 -24.15 -14.91
CA PRO A 13 -20.80 -24.40 -14.17
C PRO A 13 -20.93 -23.60 -12.87
N HIS A 14 -19.82 -23.06 -12.36
CA HIS A 14 -19.76 -22.31 -11.12
C HIS A 14 -19.93 -20.81 -11.34
N VAL A 15 -19.93 -20.34 -12.59
CA VAL A 15 -20.17 -18.93 -12.92
C VAL A 15 -21.66 -18.63 -12.77
N LEU A 16 -21.99 -17.72 -11.85
CA LEU A 16 -23.36 -17.33 -11.54
C LEU A 16 -23.88 -16.26 -12.51
N ASP A 17 -23.10 -15.19 -12.71
CA ASP A 17 -23.52 -14.06 -13.54
C ASP A 17 -22.30 -13.25 -14.00
N THR A 18 -22.37 -12.61 -15.16
CA THR A 18 -21.34 -11.69 -15.68
C THR A 18 -21.98 -10.40 -16.15
N GLN A 19 -21.66 -9.30 -15.47
CA GLN A 19 -22.25 -7.99 -15.71
C GLN A 19 -21.20 -6.99 -16.16
N VAL A 20 -21.58 -6.11 -17.08
CA VAL A 20 -20.79 -4.96 -17.47
C VAL A 20 -21.23 -3.75 -16.63
N LYS A 21 -20.33 -3.24 -15.79
CA LYS A 21 -20.56 -2.04 -14.99
C LYS A 21 -20.02 -0.81 -15.71
N ARG A 22 -20.92 0.06 -16.13
CA ARG A 22 -20.57 1.38 -16.67
C ARG A 22 -20.22 2.35 -15.53
N GLY A 23 -19.14 3.10 -15.68
CA GLY A 23 -18.74 4.17 -14.75
C GLY A 23 -17.95 3.73 -13.50
N ALA A 24 -17.47 2.48 -13.43
CA ALA A 24 -16.66 1.99 -12.32
C ALA A 24 -15.23 2.57 -12.31
N GLU A 25 -14.65 2.81 -13.48
CA GLU A 25 -13.33 3.43 -13.66
C GLU A 25 -13.40 4.36 -14.88
N LEU A 26 -13.16 5.66 -14.68
CA LEU A 26 -13.41 6.72 -15.69
C LEU A 26 -12.12 7.30 -16.30
N SER A 27 -10.97 6.69 -16.03
CA SER A 27 -9.71 7.03 -16.71
C SER A 27 -9.37 6.06 -17.85
N THR A 28 -10.22 5.07 -18.11
CA THR A 28 -10.09 4.10 -19.19
C THR A 28 -11.31 4.19 -20.10
N ASP A 29 -11.13 3.94 -21.39
CA ASP A 29 -12.19 3.70 -22.37
C ASP A 29 -12.81 2.29 -22.24
N HIS A 30 -12.19 1.43 -21.43
CA HIS A 30 -12.66 0.10 -21.07
C HIS A 30 -13.82 0.12 -20.06
N HIS A 31 -14.75 -0.82 -20.19
CA HIS A 31 -15.83 -1.01 -19.24
C HIS A 31 -15.47 -2.12 -18.25
N LEU A 32 -15.81 -1.96 -16.98
CA LEU A 32 -15.55 -3.00 -15.99
C LEU A 32 -16.48 -4.19 -16.20
N VAL A 33 -15.92 -5.36 -16.50
CA VAL A 33 -16.66 -6.62 -16.55
C VAL A 33 -16.48 -7.36 -15.22
N VAL A 34 -17.59 -7.68 -14.56
CA VAL A 34 -17.60 -8.35 -13.25
C VAL A 34 -18.31 -9.69 -13.39
N SER A 35 -17.65 -10.78 -13.00
CA SER A 35 -18.25 -12.11 -12.97
C SER A 35 -18.29 -12.67 -11.55
N TRP A 36 -19.41 -13.26 -11.17
CA TRP A 36 -19.63 -13.90 -9.89
C TRP A 36 -19.41 -15.41 -10.05
N ILE A 37 -18.54 -16.01 -9.24
CA ILE A 37 -18.22 -17.44 -9.32
C ILE A 37 -18.41 -18.08 -7.94
N HIS A 38 -19.19 -19.15 -7.89
CA HIS A 38 -19.41 -19.95 -6.69
C HIS A 38 -18.27 -20.97 -6.51
N LEU A 39 -17.18 -20.56 -5.86
CA LEU A 39 -16.04 -21.44 -5.64
C LEU A 39 -16.12 -22.15 -4.27
N ARG A 40 -16.29 -23.48 -4.27
CA ARG A 40 -16.08 -24.31 -3.07
C ARG A 40 -14.59 -24.60 -2.86
N ARG A 41 -13.78 -23.59 -2.53
CA ARG A 41 -12.39 -23.82 -2.12
C ARG A 41 -12.35 -23.98 -0.60
N ARG A 42 -11.86 -25.13 -0.11
CA ARG A 42 -11.30 -25.20 1.26
C ARG A 42 -10.28 -24.07 1.34
N VAL A 43 -10.52 -23.11 2.22
CA VAL A 43 -9.57 -22.03 2.49
C VAL A 43 -8.24 -22.71 2.76
N ALA A 44 -7.28 -22.57 1.84
CA ALA A 44 -5.91 -22.93 2.13
C ALA A 44 -5.55 -22.13 3.38
N ASP A 45 -5.22 -22.85 4.44
CA ASP A 45 -4.96 -22.28 5.76
C ASP A 45 -4.06 -21.07 5.57
N ARG A 46 -4.59 -19.88 5.90
CA ARG A 46 -3.88 -18.63 5.62
C ARG A 46 -2.56 -18.75 6.37
N LEU A 47 -1.44 -18.79 5.63
CA LEU A 47 -0.10 -18.67 6.18
C LEU A 47 -0.14 -17.64 7.31
N GLY A 48 0.25 -18.08 8.50
CA GLY A 48 -0.19 -17.57 9.80
C GLY A 48 -0.26 -16.05 9.93
N ARG A 49 -1.12 -15.61 10.87
CA ARG A 49 -1.36 -14.19 11.18
C ARG A 49 -0.09 -13.36 11.01
N PRO A 50 -0.11 -12.28 10.20
CA PRO A 50 1.06 -11.46 9.99
C PRO A 50 1.58 -10.98 11.35
N LYS A 51 2.86 -11.24 11.63
CA LYS A 51 3.50 -10.84 12.89
C LYS A 51 3.35 -9.33 13.06
N ARG A 52 2.51 -8.92 14.03
CA ARG A 52 2.41 -7.54 14.50
C ARG A 52 3.60 -7.28 15.42
N ILE A 53 4.64 -6.65 14.91
CA ILE A 53 5.80 -6.25 15.72
C ILE A 53 5.50 -4.85 16.25
N VAL A 54 5.35 -4.71 17.56
CA VAL A 54 5.19 -3.39 18.18
C VAL A 54 6.57 -2.78 18.38
N ARG A 55 6.80 -1.60 17.81
CA ARG A 55 8.05 -0.86 17.93
C ARG A 55 7.81 0.51 18.56
N VAL A 56 8.77 0.95 19.36
CA VAL A 56 8.87 2.36 19.73
C VAL A 56 9.21 3.12 18.47
N CYS A 57 8.41 4.11 18.15
CA CYS A 57 8.71 5.02 17.07
C CYS A 57 9.98 5.78 17.49
N TRP A 58 11.12 5.66 16.80
CA TRP A 58 12.36 6.39 17.17
C TRP A 58 12.70 7.53 16.18
N GLU A 59 12.16 7.49 14.95
CA GLU A 59 12.41 8.45 13.86
C GLU A 59 12.06 9.94 14.17
N ARG A 60 10.88 10.25 14.73
CA ARG A 60 10.46 11.57 15.24
C ARG A 60 11.30 12.12 16.41
N LEU A 61 12.31 11.42 16.96
CA LEU A 61 13.29 12.06 17.85
C LEU A 61 14.21 13.01 17.07
N ALA A 62 14.19 12.93 15.74
CA ALA A 62 14.79 13.95 14.88
C ALA A 62 14.08 15.31 14.98
N ASP A 63 12.83 15.35 15.45
CA ASP A 63 12.04 16.57 15.62
C ASP A 63 12.40 17.28 16.94
N PRO A 64 12.92 18.53 16.91
CA PRO A 64 13.39 19.25 18.10
C PRO A 64 12.42 19.33 19.30
N PRO A 65 11.12 19.70 19.15
CA PRO A 65 10.14 19.69 20.24
C PRO A 65 9.93 18.30 20.85
N VAL A 66 9.84 17.26 20.01
CA VAL A 66 9.64 15.87 20.46
C VAL A 66 10.85 15.40 21.26
N ARG A 67 12.05 15.75 20.82
CA ARG A 67 13.30 15.49 21.54
C ARG A 67 13.36 16.22 22.87
N GLY A 68 12.85 17.45 22.95
CA GLY A 68 12.77 18.23 24.19
C GLY A 68 11.92 17.52 25.26
N VAL A 69 10.70 17.13 24.91
CA VAL A 69 9.78 16.41 25.80
C VAL A 69 10.37 15.08 26.26
N PHE A 70 10.96 14.32 25.33
CA PHE A 70 11.63 13.06 25.65
C PHE A 70 12.79 13.25 26.64
N ASN A 71 13.64 14.24 26.43
CA ASN A 71 14.76 14.54 27.33
C ASN A 71 14.29 15.00 28.72
N SER A 72 13.20 15.77 28.79
CA SER A 72 12.61 16.17 30.07
C SER A 72 12.08 14.95 30.84
N HIS A 73 11.30 14.08 30.20
CA HIS A 73 10.81 12.86 30.83
C HIS A 73 11.95 11.89 31.20
N LEU A 74 13.03 11.83 30.39
CA LEU A 74 14.19 11.01 30.74
C LEU A 74 14.87 11.52 32.00
N ARG A 75 15.10 12.84 32.08
CA ARG A 75 15.69 13.47 33.28
C ARG A 75 14.82 13.25 34.51
N GLU A 76 13.51 13.43 34.38
CA GLU A 76 12.56 13.16 35.46
C GLU A 76 12.60 11.69 35.91
N SER A 77 12.60 10.75 34.97
CA SER A 77 12.67 9.32 35.24
C SER A 77 14.00 8.93 35.91
N PHE A 78 15.12 9.48 35.46
CA PHE A 78 16.44 9.22 36.06
C PHE A 78 16.59 9.82 37.46
N ASN A 79 15.93 10.94 37.75
CA ASN A 79 15.90 11.49 39.10
C ASN A 79 15.14 10.59 40.09
N GLN A 80 14.29 9.68 39.60
CA GLN A 80 13.54 8.71 40.41
C GLN A 80 14.31 7.39 40.62
N ILE A 81 15.37 7.12 39.84
CA ILE A 81 16.22 5.93 40.03
C ILE A 81 17.17 6.22 41.19
N LEU A 82 16.73 5.81 42.38
CA LEU A 82 17.47 5.96 43.63
C LEU A 82 18.79 5.18 43.63
N ARG A 83 19.74 5.79 44.34
CA ARG A 83 21.16 5.52 44.58
C ARG A 83 21.45 4.24 45.39
N GLU A 84 20.62 3.21 45.29
CA GLU A 84 20.90 1.93 45.94
C GLU A 84 21.76 1.08 45.02
N VAL A 85 22.99 0.80 45.46
CA VAL A 85 23.95 -0.05 44.74
C VAL A 85 23.36 -1.45 44.67
N GLY A 86 22.76 -1.76 43.52
CA GLY A 86 22.21 -3.05 43.21
C GLY A 86 23.12 -3.83 42.29
N ASP A 87 22.79 -5.10 42.06
CA ASP A 87 23.43 -5.91 41.02
C ASP A 87 23.40 -5.19 39.66
N ILE A 88 24.50 -5.26 38.90
CA ILE A 88 24.72 -4.53 37.64
C ILE A 88 23.61 -4.84 36.63
N GLU A 89 23.14 -6.09 36.58
CA GLU A 89 22.06 -6.49 35.69
C GLU A 89 20.71 -5.90 36.11
N CYS A 90 20.47 -5.73 37.41
CA CYS A 90 19.29 -5.05 37.94
C CYS A 90 19.32 -3.55 37.60
N GLU A 91 20.47 -2.89 37.78
CA GLU A 91 20.66 -1.49 37.41
C GLU A 91 20.49 -1.28 35.90
N TRP A 92 21.07 -2.16 35.07
CA TRP A 92 20.90 -2.12 33.63
C TRP A 92 19.45 -2.36 33.19
N THR A 93 18.75 -3.30 33.84
CA THR A 93 17.33 -3.58 33.57
C THR A 93 16.45 -2.39 33.91
N MET A 94 16.68 -1.74 35.05
CA MET A 94 15.96 -0.52 35.43
C MET A 94 16.26 0.64 34.49
N PHE A 95 17.53 0.82 34.12
CA PHE A 95 17.98 1.84 33.18
C PHE A 95 17.33 1.66 31.80
N SER A 96 17.43 0.47 31.23
CA SER A 96 16.88 0.16 29.91
C SER A 96 15.35 0.21 29.89
N SER A 97 14.68 -0.28 30.94
CA SER A 97 13.22 -0.21 31.06
C SER A 97 12.73 1.23 31.20
N SER A 98 13.41 2.05 32.00
CA SER A 98 13.13 3.49 32.16
C SER A 98 13.23 4.25 30.84
N ILE A 99 14.26 3.97 30.02
CA ILE A 99 14.38 4.54 28.67
C ILE A 99 13.21 4.11 27.78
N VAL A 100 12.88 2.81 27.76
CA VAL A 100 11.79 2.27 26.94
C VAL A 100 10.45 2.86 27.36
N ASP A 101 10.17 2.91 28.65
CA ASP A 101 8.92 3.46 29.21
C ASP A 101 8.80 4.94 28.94
N THR A 102 9.89 5.69 29.07
CA THR A 102 9.92 7.11 28.74
C THR A 102 9.64 7.35 27.26
N ALA A 103 10.21 6.51 26.39
CA ALA A 103 9.97 6.58 24.95
C ALA A 103 8.53 6.19 24.58
N ILE A 104 7.94 5.23 25.30
CA ILE A 104 6.52 4.86 25.15
C ILE A 104 5.61 6.00 25.62
N ARG A 105 5.91 6.61 26.78
CA ARG A 105 5.12 7.71 27.38
C ARG A 105 5.15 8.98 26.52
N SER A 106 6.31 9.33 25.96
CA SER A 106 6.45 10.55 25.15
C SER A 106 5.85 10.44 23.74
N ARG A 107 5.77 9.23 23.17
CA ARG A 107 5.52 9.07 21.72
C ARG A 107 4.51 7.98 21.33
N GLY A 108 4.20 7.06 22.22
CA GLY A 108 3.35 5.91 21.95
C GLY A 108 4.04 4.81 21.12
N ARG A 109 3.36 3.66 21.03
CA ARG A 109 3.82 2.47 20.30
C ARG A 109 3.27 2.47 18.88
N LYS A 110 4.10 2.12 17.88
CA LYS A 110 3.63 1.83 16.51
C LYS A 110 3.68 0.34 16.24
N VAL A 111 2.62 -0.16 15.65
CA VAL A 111 2.57 -1.53 15.14
C VAL A 111 3.23 -1.53 13.76
N SER A 112 4.35 -2.21 13.64
CA SER A 112 5.00 -2.60 12.39
C SER A 112 4.61 -4.03 12.06
N GLY A 113 3.74 -4.21 11.07
CA GLY A 113 3.27 -5.53 10.64
C GLY A 113 1.85 -5.46 10.14
N ALA A 114 1.66 -5.80 8.86
CA ALA A 114 0.41 -5.80 8.11
C ALA A 114 -0.52 -4.61 8.40
N SER A 115 -0.02 -3.39 8.24
CA SER A 115 -0.86 -2.41 7.54
C SER A 115 -1.12 -3.03 6.17
N HIS A 116 -2.38 -3.46 5.94
CA HIS A 116 -2.85 -3.84 4.61
C HIS A 116 -2.35 -2.78 3.63
N GLY A 117 -1.45 -3.19 2.73
CA GLY A 117 -0.85 -2.39 1.67
C GLY A 117 -1.10 -0.89 1.77
N GLY A 118 -0.46 -0.23 2.75
CA GLY A 118 -0.36 1.22 2.78
C GLY A 118 0.51 1.62 1.60
N ASN A 119 -0.11 1.69 0.44
CA ASN A 119 0.55 1.89 -0.82
C ASN A 119 1.00 3.36 -0.87
N PRO A 120 2.27 3.66 -1.21
CA PRO A 120 2.66 5.02 -1.56
C PRO A 120 1.74 5.64 -2.63
N GLN A 121 1.05 4.82 -3.43
CA GLN A 121 0.00 5.27 -4.36
C GLN A 121 -1.17 6.05 -3.74
N THR A 122 -1.33 6.12 -2.41
CA THR A 122 -2.40 6.94 -1.80
C THR A 122 -1.96 8.35 -1.39
N GLN A 123 -0.67 8.71 -1.48
CA GLN A 123 -0.23 10.05 -1.04
C GLN A 123 -0.80 11.18 -1.90
N TRP A 124 -0.99 10.95 -3.20
CA TRP A 124 -1.61 11.93 -4.10
C TRP A 124 -3.14 11.94 -3.99
N TRP A 125 -3.75 11.03 -3.22
CA TRP A 125 -5.20 10.94 -3.04
C TRP A 125 -5.70 11.92 -1.97
N THR A 126 -5.64 13.21 -2.30
CA THR A 126 -6.06 14.32 -1.44
C THR A 126 -7.58 14.52 -1.43
N LEU A 127 -8.09 15.34 -0.52
CA LEU A 127 -9.51 15.72 -0.51
C LEU A 127 -9.92 16.39 -1.84
N GLU A 128 -9.07 17.26 -2.35
CA GLU A 128 -9.24 17.93 -3.64
C GLU A 128 -9.38 16.94 -4.81
N VAL A 129 -8.48 15.94 -4.87
CA VAL A 129 -8.57 14.85 -5.86
C VAL A 129 -9.88 14.08 -5.71
N ARG A 130 -10.31 13.79 -4.48
CA ARG A 130 -11.58 13.09 -4.22
C ARG A 130 -12.77 13.89 -4.72
N ASP A 131 -12.80 15.19 -4.45
CA ASP A 131 -13.90 16.07 -4.82
C ASP A 131 -13.96 16.27 -6.34
N ALA A 132 -12.81 16.46 -6.99
CA ALA A 132 -12.74 16.56 -8.45
C ALA A 132 -13.19 15.25 -9.14
N ILE A 133 -12.78 14.09 -8.62
CA ILE A 133 -13.21 12.78 -9.15
C ILE A 133 -14.70 12.53 -8.88
N LYS A 134 -15.22 12.98 -7.73
CA LYS A 134 -16.65 12.90 -7.43
C LYS A 134 -17.46 13.74 -8.40
N LEU A 135 -17.07 14.99 -8.63
CA LEU A 135 -17.72 15.88 -9.60
C LEU A 135 -17.66 15.31 -11.02
N LYS A 136 -16.52 14.77 -11.45
CA LYS A 136 -16.38 14.05 -12.73
C LYS A 136 -17.40 12.91 -12.85
N LYS A 137 -17.59 12.12 -11.79
CA LYS A 137 -18.57 11.02 -11.77
C LYS A 137 -20.00 11.53 -11.86
N GLU A 138 -20.35 12.56 -11.08
CA GLU A 138 -21.69 13.14 -11.05
C GLU A 138 -22.08 13.77 -12.39
N SER A 139 -21.19 14.55 -12.99
CA SER A 139 -21.43 15.15 -14.32
C SER A 139 -21.56 14.10 -15.41
N TYR A 140 -20.77 13.02 -15.36
CA TYR A 140 -20.89 11.91 -16.31
C TYR A 140 -22.21 11.16 -16.18
N GLN A 141 -22.68 10.89 -14.95
CA GLN A 141 -23.99 10.28 -14.71
C GLN A 141 -25.13 11.20 -15.17
N ALA A 142 -25.01 12.51 -14.93
CA ALA A 142 -25.98 13.49 -15.40
C ALA A 142 -26.08 13.53 -16.93
N TRP A 143 -24.95 13.42 -17.64
CA TRP A 143 -24.92 13.30 -19.09
C TRP A 143 -25.56 12.00 -19.57
N LEU A 144 -25.24 10.85 -18.96
CA LEU A 144 -25.87 9.57 -19.31
C LEU A 144 -27.39 9.58 -19.11
N ALA A 145 -27.88 10.28 -18.08
CA ALA A 145 -29.31 10.35 -17.77
C ALA A 145 -30.09 11.28 -18.72
N ARG A 146 -29.51 12.44 -19.09
CA ARG A 146 -30.25 13.48 -19.86
C ARG A 146 -29.83 13.58 -21.32
N GLY A 147 -28.58 13.30 -21.65
CA GLY A 147 -28.06 13.32 -23.02
C GLY A 147 -28.03 14.70 -23.71
N THR A 148 -28.14 15.81 -22.97
CA THR A 148 -28.19 17.16 -23.56
C THR A 148 -26.78 17.73 -23.79
N PRO A 149 -26.58 18.64 -24.77
CA PRO A 149 -25.27 19.24 -25.03
C PRO A 149 -24.68 19.98 -23.82
N GLU A 150 -25.50 20.58 -22.97
CA GLU A 150 -25.06 21.27 -21.75
C GLU A 150 -24.52 20.26 -20.72
N THR A 151 -25.17 19.11 -20.57
CA THR A 151 -24.66 18.04 -19.69
C THR A 151 -23.40 17.38 -20.22
N ALA A 152 -23.27 17.29 -21.56
CA ALA A 152 -22.06 16.80 -22.20
C ALA A 152 -20.87 17.73 -21.93
N GLU A 153 -21.04 19.04 -22.16
CA GLU A 153 -20.00 20.04 -21.92
C GLU A 153 -19.59 20.08 -20.44
N ALA A 154 -20.55 20.06 -19.51
CA ALA A 154 -20.27 19.98 -18.08
C ALA A 154 -19.48 18.70 -17.70
N SER A 155 -19.79 17.56 -18.32
CA SER A 155 -19.04 16.32 -18.12
C SER A 155 -17.61 16.41 -18.67
N TRP A 156 -17.41 17.09 -19.80
CA TRP A 156 -16.10 17.25 -20.42
C TRP A 156 -15.22 18.21 -19.63
N GLN A 157 -15.79 19.31 -19.14
CA GLN A 157 -15.12 20.24 -18.23
C GLN A 157 -14.71 19.54 -16.94
N ALA A 158 -15.64 18.85 -16.27
CA ALA A 158 -15.34 18.12 -15.04
C ALA A 158 -14.27 17.02 -15.25
N LYS A 159 -14.26 16.37 -16.42
CA LYS A 159 -13.21 15.42 -16.79
C LYS A 159 -11.84 16.10 -16.89
N ARG A 160 -11.74 17.21 -17.64
CA ARG A 160 -10.49 17.97 -17.79
C ARG A 160 -9.95 18.45 -16.45
N THR A 161 -10.82 19.02 -15.61
CA THR A 161 -10.44 19.49 -14.27
C THR A 161 -9.91 18.34 -13.41
N ALA A 162 -10.63 17.22 -13.34
CA ALA A 162 -10.19 16.08 -12.54
C ALA A 162 -8.89 15.45 -13.05
N ASP A 163 -8.72 15.34 -14.37
CA ASP A 163 -7.49 14.80 -14.95
C ASP A 163 -6.30 15.74 -14.66
N GLY A 164 -6.51 17.06 -14.70
CA GLY A 164 -5.54 18.08 -14.29
C GLY A 164 -5.14 17.97 -12.81
N VAL A 165 -6.12 17.97 -11.91
CA VAL A 165 -5.90 17.86 -10.45
C VAL A 165 -5.18 16.56 -10.08
N VAL A 166 -5.55 15.43 -10.71
CA VAL A 166 -4.87 14.15 -10.50
C VAL A 166 -3.43 14.19 -10.99
N SER A 167 -3.19 14.79 -12.16
CA SER A 167 -1.84 14.92 -12.71
C SER A 167 -0.97 15.77 -11.80
N GLU A 168 -1.45 16.93 -11.38
CA GLU A 168 -0.74 17.85 -10.49
C GLU A 168 -0.44 17.20 -9.13
N ALA A 169 -1.42 16.56 -8.51
CA ALA A 169 -1.22 15.85 -7.24
C ALA A 169 -0.19 14.72 -7.36
N LYS A 170 -0.17 13.99 -8.48
CA LYS A 170 0.85 12.95 -8.72
C LYS A 170 2.23 13.56 -8.94
N THR A 171 2.32 14.64 -9.71
CA THR A 171 3.58 15.36 -9.94
C THR A 171 4.17 15.84 -8.62
N ARG A 172 3.37 16.49 -7.77
CA ARG A 172 3.83 16.97 -6.47
C ARG A 172 4.38 15.85 -5.58
N VAL A 173 3.70 14.71 -5.53
CA VAL A 173 4.18 13.55 -4.76
C VAL A 173 5.50 13.00 -5.31
N TRP A 174 5.68 13.00 -6.64
CA TRP A 174 6.93 12.59 -7.27
C TRP A 174 8.07 13.59 -7.01
N GLU A 175 7.79 14.89 -7.01
CA GLU A 175 8.75 15.94 -6.66
C GLU A 175 9.17 15.84 -5.20
N GLU A 176 8.21 15.79 -4.26
CA GLU A 176 8.46 15.60 -2.83
C GLU A 176 9.30 14.33 -2.56
N PHE A 177 8.98 13.24 -3.28
CA PHE A 177 9.76 12.00 -3.21
C PHE A 177 11.19 12.18 -3.75
N GLY A 178 11.36 12.89 -4.86
CA GLY A 178 12.65 13.21 -5.46
C GLY A 178 13.53 14.06 -4.54
N GLU A 179 12.98 15.10 -3.94
CA GLU A 179 13.67 15.96 -2.97
C GLU A 179 14.10 15.16 -1.73
N ALA A 180 13.22 14.31 -1.20
CA ALA A 180 13.56 13.42 -0.09
C ALA A 180 14.69 12.46 -0.46
N MET A 181 14.66 11.91 -1.67
CA MET A 181 15.72 11.04 -2.19
C MET A 181 17.06 11.76 -2.35
N GLU A 182 17.07 13.00 -2.85
CA GLU A 182 18.29 13.81 -2.98
C GLU A 182 18.89 14.15 -1.61
N LYS A 183 18.03 14.53 -0.65
CA LYS A 183 18.44 14.77 0.73
C LYS A 183 19.03 13.51 1.37
N ASP A 184 18.38 12.37 1.21
CA ASP A 184 18.87 11.08 1.72
C ASP A 184 20.19 10.69 1.03
N TYR A 185 20.36 10.96 -0.26
CA TYR A 185 21.64 10.72 -0.93
C TYR A 185 22.79 11.50 -0.30
N ARG A 186 22.58 12.81 -0.04
CA ARG A 186 23.60 13.70 0.53
C ARG A 186 23.86 13.46 2.01
N MET A 187 22.81 13.21 2.80
CA MET A 187 22.88 13.22 4.26
C MET A 187 22.83 11.83 4.89
N ALA A 188 22.33 10.82 4.17
CA ALA A 188 22.06 9.49 4.71
C ALA A 188 22.13 8.41 3.62
N SER A 189 23.28 8.27 2.95
CA SER A 189 23.47 7.39 1.78
C SER A 189 22.99 5.95 1.98
N GLY A 190 23.06 5.41 3.20
CA GLY A 190 22.49 4.11 3.55
C GLY A 190 20.96 4.04 3.40
N LYS A 191 20.22 5.08 3.80
CA LYS A 191 18.76 5.18 3.62
C LYS A 191 18.39 5.30 2.15
N PHE A 192 19.12 6.12 1.39
CA PHE A 192 18.96 6.23 -0.06
C PHE A 192 19.04 4.86 -0.75
N TRP A 193 20.11 4.10 -0.50
CA TRP A 193 20.29 2.79 -1.12
C TRP A 193 19.28 1.75 -0.64
N GLN A 194 18.78 1.86 0.60
CA GLN A 194 17.65 1.05 1.06
C GLN A 194 16.39 1.36 0.25
N THR A 195 16.04 2.63 0.05
CA THR A 195 14.86 3.02 -0.75
C THR A 195 14.99 2.56 -2.20
N VAL A 196 16.16 2.75 -2.84
CA VAL A 196 16.44 2.25 -4.20
C VAL A 196 16.27 0.73 -4.29
N ARG A 197 16.75 -0.01 -3.28
CA ARG A 197 16.60 -1.47 -3.23
C ARG A 197 15.13 -1.90 -3.14
N HIS A 198 14.30 -1.18 -2.39
CA HIS A 198 12.86 -1.47 -2.32
C HIS A 198 12.15 -1.18 -3.65
N LEU A 199 12.51 -0.08 -4.32
CA LEU A 199 11.96 0.25 -5.65
C LEU A 199 12.32 -0.81 -6.69
N ARG A 200 13.58 -1.25 -6.73
CA ARG A 200 14.06 -2.28 -7.67
C ARG A 200 13.44 -3.66 -7.42
N ARG A 201 13.03 -3.95 -6.18
CA ARG A 201 12.47 -5.27 -5.83
C ARG A 201 11.10 -5.53 -6.45
N GLY A 202 10.37 -4.51 -6.92
CA GLY A 202 9.11 -4.65 -7.66
C GLY A 202 8.06 -5.53 -6.95
N LYS A 203 6.91 -5.76 -7.61
CA LYS A 203 6.03 -6.88 -7.23
C LYS A 203 6.77 -8.16 -7.64
N GLN A 204 7.38 -8.84 -6.70
CA GLN A 204 7.72 -10.24 -6.89
C GLN A 204 6.38 -10.99 -7.03
N LEU A 205 5.91 -11.16 -8.27
CA LEU A 205 4.83 -12.08 -8.55
C LEU A 205 5.35 -13.44 -8.08
N SER A 206 4.74 -13.98 -7.03
CA SER A 206 4.92 -15.38 -6.69
C SER A 206 4.58 -16.17 -7.95
N ALA A 207 5.55 -16.86 -8.53
CA ALA A 207 5.34 -17.67 -9.73
C ALA A 207 4.13 -18.58 -9.46
N ASN A 208 3.06 -18.37 -10.23
CA ASN A 208 1.89 -19.22 -10.17
C ASN A 208 2.36 -20.63 -10.52
N THR A 209 2.13 -21.56 -9.60
CA THR A 209 2.43 -22.97 -9.80
C THR A 209 1.52 -23.49 -10.90
N VAL A 210 2.10 -24.04 -11.97
CA VAL A 210 1.36 -24.60 -13.11
C VAL A 210 1.45 -26.12 -13.01
N TYR A 211 0.32 -26.80 -13.17
CA TYR A 211 0.27 -28.26 -13.26
C TYR A 211 0.46 -28.68 -14.72
N SER A 212 1.29 -29.69 -14.97
CA SER A 212 1.38 -30.33 -16.28
C SER A 212 0.11 -31.14 -16.57
N GLU A 213 -0.11 -31.50 -17.84
CA GLU A 213 -1.23 -32.35 -18.28
C GLU A 213 -1.20 -33.75 -17.61
N GLY A 214 -0.02 -34.18 -17.12
CA GLY A 214 0.17 -35.40 -16.31
C GLY A 214 0.03 -35.21 -14.80
N GLY A 215 -0.36 -34.02 -14.32
CA GLY A 215 -0.61 -33.75 -12.89
C GLY A 215 0.62 -33.40 -12.05
N GLU A 216 1.79 -33.17 -12.65
CA GLU A 216 3.00 -32.79 -11.90
C GLU A 216 3.07 -31.29 -11.63
N LEU A 217 3.50 -30.93 -10.41
CA LEU A 217 3.61 -29.56 -9.92
C LEU A 217 4.92 -28.90 -10.39
N LEU A 218 4.86 -27.93 -11.31
CA LEU A 218 6.04 -27.17 -11.76
C LEU A 218 6.16 -25.86 -10.97
N ALA A 219 7.10 -25.85 -10.02
CA ALA A 219 7.30 -24.73 -9.08
C ALA A 219 8.52 -23.84 -9.36
N SER A 220 9.32 -24.12 -10.40
CA SER A 220 10.50 -23.29 -10.74
C SER A 220 10.32 -22.57 -12.08
N THR A 221 10.64 -21.27 -12.09
CA THR A 221 10.50 -20.36 -13.24
C THR A 221 11.19 -20.87 -14.50
N GLY A 222 12.31 -21.58 -14.36
CA GLY A 222 13.02 -22.20 -15.49
C GLY A 222 12.29 -23.39 -16.12
N LYS A 223 11.57 -24.19 -15.33
CA LYS A 223 10.78 -25.32 -15.85
C LYS A 223 9.51 -24.85 -16.56
N ILE A 224 8.90 -23.77 -16.09
CA ILE A 224 7.75 -23.13 -16.75
C ILE A 224 8.16 -22.62 -18.12
N PHE A 225 9.26 -21.88 -18.24
CA PHE A 225 9.73 -21.38 -19.55
C PHE A 225 10.12 -22.50 -20.54
N GLY A 226 10.63 -23.64 -20.07
CA GLY A 226 10.91 -24.80 -20.92
C GLY A 226 9.66 -25.41 -21.54
N TRP A 227 8.59 -25.59 -20.75
CA TRP A 227 7.33 -26.17 -21.22
C TRP A 227 6.64 -25.34 -22.32
N TRP A 228 6.67 -24.01 -22.20
CA TRP A 228 6.12 -23.11 -23.22
C TRP A 228 6.87 -23.21 -24.56
N LYS A 229 8.11 -23.68 -24.56
CA LYS A 229 8.94 -23.85 -25.76
C LYS A 229 8.68 -25.17 -26.49
N GLU A 230 8.15 -26.17 -25.80
CA GLU A 230 7.82 -27.50 -26.35
C GLU A 230 6.37 -27.59 -26.86
N SER A 231 5.52 -26.63 -26.50
CA SER A 231 4.09 -26.59 -26.88
C SER A 231 3.80 -25.77 -28.15
N HIS A 232 4.81 -25.53 -29.01
CA HIS A 232 4.68 -24.96 -30.35
C HIS A 232 5.36 -25.84 -31.38
#